data_AF-A0A1F2X3W9-F1
#
_entry.id   AF-A0A1F2X3W9-F1
#
_cell.length_a   1.000
_cell.length_b   1.000
_cell.length_c   1.000
_cell.angle_alpha   90.00
_cell.angle_beta   90.00
_cell.angle_gamma   90.00
#
_symmetry.space_group_name_H-M   'P 1'
#
loop_
_entity.id
_entity.type
_entity.pdbx_description
1 polymer ?
#
loop_
_entity_poly.entity_id
_entity_poly.type
_entity_poly.pdbx_seq_one_letter_code
_entity_poly.pdbx_strand_id
1 'polypeptide(L)'
;MSRMVRKQVYIQPEQEKLLKRRAKELGVTESDVIRRGIEQVGRGGTGTPLDYTAWKEARRFIKERITIDVPQTGRGWTREELHEEP
;
A
#
# COMPACT_ATOMS: atom_id res chain seq x y z
N MET A 1 1.21 17.53 23.25
CA MET A 1 2.03 18.01 22.11
C MET A 1 3.38 17.32 22.20
N SER A 2 3.74 16.48 21.22
CA SER A 2 5.06 15.84 21.21
C SER A 2 6.15 16.87 20.93
N ARG A 3 7.29 16.73 21.60
CA ARG A 3 8.46 17.60 21.38
C ARG A 3 9.04 17.31 19.99
N MET A 4 9.13 18.34 19.14
CA MET A 4 9.78 18.20 17.83
C MET A 4 11.29 18.06 17.97
N VAL A 5 11.91 17.21 17.14
CA VAL A 5 13.36 17.02 17.07
C VAL A 5 13.91 17.77 15.85
N ARG A 6 14.92 18.62 16.05
CA ARG A 6 15.57 19.35 14.95
C ARG A 6 16.42 18.37 14.13
N LYS A 7 16.16 18.31 12.82
CA LYS A 7 16.96 17.54 11.86
C LYS A 7 17.61 18.52 10.85
N GLN A 8 18.85 18.24 10.47
CA GLN A 8 19.53 18.87 9.34
C GLN A 8 19.78 17.80 8.27
N VAL A 9 19.54 18.15 7.01
CA VAL A 9 19.74 17.27 5.84
C VAL A 9 20.31 18.10 4.70
N TYR A 10 21.12 17.47 3.85
CA TYR A 10 21.53 18.04 2.57
C TYR A 10 20.58 17.56 1.48
N ILE A 11 20.16 18.47 0.61
CA ILE A 11 19.28 18.20 -0.54
C ILE A 11 19.85 18.86 -1.78
N GLN A 12 19.48 18.36 -2.95
CA GLN A 12 19.90 18.92 -4.23
C GLN A 12 19.22 20.27 -4.50
N PRO A 13 19.81 21.19 -5.29
CA PRO A 13 19.20 22.47 -5.63
C PRO A 13 17.80 22.36 -6.24
N GLU A 14 17.54 21.30 -7.01
CA GLU A 14 16.25 21.02 -7.63
C GLU A 14 15.19 20.64 -6.59
N GLN A 15 15.59 19.89 -5.56
CA GLN A 15 14.74 19.49 -4.44
C GLN A 15 14.38 20.71 -3.58
N GLU A 16 15.32 21.62 -3.35
CA GLU A 16 15.08 22.89 -2.67
C GLU A 16 14.04 23.75 -3.41
N LYS A 17 14.20 23.89 -4.74
CA LYS A 17 13.22 24.61 -5.58
C LYS A 17 11.83 23.97 -5.52
N LEU A 18 11.78 22.64 -5.59
CA LEU A 18 10.53 21.88 -5.47
C LEU A 18 9.87 22.10 -4.10
N LEU A 19 10.65 22.01 -3.02
CA LEU A 19 10.16 22.14 -1.66
C LEU A 19 9.52 23.51 -1.42
N LYS A 20 10.21 24.58 -1.82
CA LYS A 20 9.70 25.96 -1.79
C LYS A 20 8.42 26.14 -2.58
N ARG A 21 8.39 25.62 -3.81
CA ARG A 21 7.21 25.71 -4.66
C ARG A 21 6.02 25.01 -4.03
N ARG A 22 6.20 23.78 -3.53
CA ARG A 22 5.13 23.00 -2.88
C ARG A 22 4.62 23.64 -1.60
N ALA A 23 5.51 24.17 -0.77
CA ALA A 23 5.14 24.89 0.45
C ALA A 23 4.25 26.09 0.11
N LYS A 24 4.63 26.88 -0.90
CA LYS A 24 3.85 28.02 -1.39
C LYS A 24 2.49 27.61 -1.97
N GLU A 25 2.46 26.61 -2.85
CA GLU A 25 1.22 26.11 -3.48
C GLU A 25 0.21 25.62 -2.43
N LEU A 26 0.69 25.00 -1.35
CA LEU A 26 -0.13 24.44 -0.28
C LEU A 26 -0.45 25.43 0.86
N GLY A 27 0.18 26.61 0.88
CA GLY A 27 0.04 27.58 1.97
C GLY A 27 0.57 27.07 3.32
N VAL A 28 1.59 26.21 3.31
CA VAL A 28 2.18 25.62 4.54
C VAL A 28 3.69 25.85 4.59
N THR A 29 4.33 25.48 5.71
CA THR A 29 5.79 25.60 5.82
C THR A 29 6.51 24.50 5.05
N GLU A 30 7.76 24.73 4.62
CA GLU A 30 8.61 23.69 4.04
C GLU A 30 8.79 22.49 4.99
N SER A 31 8.88 22.76 6.29
CA SER A 31 8.95 21.72 7.32
C SER A 31 7.69 20.87 7.38
N ASP A 32 6.50 21.43 7.14
CA ASP A 32 5.26 20.66 7.02
C ASP A 32 5.27 19.74 5.81
N VAL A 33 5.78 20.20 4.67
CA VAL A 33 5.93 19.38 3.46
C VAL A 33 6.88 18.21 3.73
N ILE A 34 8.02 18.45 4.38
CA ILE A 34 8.96 17.39 4.78
C ILE A 34 8.30 16.39 5.73
N ARG A 35 7.59 16.86 6.77
CA ARG A 35 6.88 15.98 7.71
C ARG A 35 5.84 15.11 7.01
N ARG A 36 5.01 15.67 6.13
CA ARG A 36 4.01 14.93 5.34
C ARG A 36 4.67 13.88 4.43
N GLY A 37 5.81 14.21 3.83
CA GLY A 37 6.61 13.27 3.04
C GLY A 37 7.14 12.11 3.88
N ILE A 38 7.66 12.39 5.08
CA ILE A 38 8.10 11.36 6.04
C ILE A 38 6.92 10.47 6.45
N GLU A 39 5.75 11.04 6.75
CA GLU A 39 4.55 10.27 7.05
C GLU A 39 4.10 9.40 5.88
N GLN A 40 4.13 9.93 4.65
CA GLN A 40 3.76 9.19 3.44
C GLN A 40 4.67 7.98 3.21
N VAL A 41 5.98 8.14 3.41
CA VAL A 41 6.95 7.04 3.30
C VAL A 41 6.84 6.08 4.49
N GLY A 42 6.62 6.61 5.70
CA GLY A 42 6.52 5.85 6.95
C GLY A 42 5.22 5.05 7.10
N ARG A 43 4.14 5.46 6.43
CA ARG A 43 2.91 4.66 6.23
C ARG A 43 3.12 3.47 5.27
N GLY A 44 4.34 2.96 5.16
CA GLY A 44 4.71 1.92 4.21
C GLY A 44 3.69 0.75 4.18
N GLY A 45 3.50 0.09 3.04
CA GLY A 45 4.48 -0.03 1.97
C GLY A 45 3.86 -0.28 0.61
N THR A 46 4.73 -0.24 -0.40
CA THR A 46 4.78 -1.19 -1.53
C THR A 46 3.45 -1.79 -1.97
N GLY A 47 2.44 -0.95 -2.20
CA GLY A 47 1.32 -1.35 -3.01
C GLY A 47 1.87 -1.47 -4.41
N THR A 48 2.07 -2.69 -4.89
CA THR A 48 1.87 -2.98 -6.31
C THR A 48 0.76 -2.05 -6.80
N PRO A 49 0.96 -1.26 -7.89
CA PRO A 49 -0.11 -0.43 -8.39
C PRO A 49 -1.37 -1.27 -8.42
N LEU A 50 -2.46 -0.79 -7.79
CA LEU A 50 -3.74 -1.47 -7.85
C LEU A 50 -4.09 -1.59 -9.33
N ASP A 51 -3.80 -2.75 -9.92
CA ASP A 51 -4.16 -3.05 -11.28
C ASP A 51 -5.67 -3.26 -11.27
N TYR A 52 -6.37 -2.18 -11.61
CA TYR A 52 -7.80 -2.14 -11.66
C TYR A 52 -8.38 -3.17 -12.64
N THR A 53 -7.62 -3.53 -13.68
CA THR A 53 -7.99 -4.58 -14.63
C THR A 53 -7.86 -5.94 -13.97
N ALA A 54 -6.73 -6.23 -13.34
CA ALA A 54 -6.53 -7.49 -12.60
C ALA A 54 -7.58 -7.68 -11.49
N TRP A 55 -7.96 -6.60 -10.79
CA TRP A 55 -9.01 -6.64 -9.78
C TRP A 55 -10.40 -6.93 -10.37
N LYS A 56 -10.73 -6.34 -11.53
CA LYS A 56 -11.99 -6.64 -12.25
C LYS A 56 -12.04 -8.10 -12.70
N GLU A 57 -10.94 -8.63 -13.22
CA GLU A 57 -10.84 -10.02 -13.66
C GLU A 57 -11.01 -10.99 -12.50
N ALA A 58 -10.32 -10.75 -11.38
CA ALA A 58 -10.50 -11.53 -10.15
C ALA A 58 -11.95 -11.49 -9.66
N ARG A 59 -12.59 -10.31 -9.69
CA ARG A 59 -13.99 -10.16 -9.26
C ARG A 59 -14.97 -10.89 -10.18
N ARG A 60 -14.72 -10.91 -11.49
CA ARG A 60 -15.52 -11.70 -12.44
C ARG A 60 -15.37 -13.19 -12.17
N PHE A 61 -14.14 -13.66 -12.03
CA PHE A 61 -13.84 -15.05 -11.72
C PHE A 61 -14.51 -15.52 -10.43
N ILE A 62 -14.42 -14.74 -9.34
CA ILE A 62 -15.09 -15.06 -8.07
C ILE A 62 -16.61 -15.17 -8.22
N LYS A 63 -17.23 -14.25 -8.98
CA LYS A 63 -18.69 -14.27 -9.21
C LYS A 63 -19.12 -15.51 -9.99
N GLU A 64 -18.40 -15.85 -11.05
CA GLU A 64 -18.64 -17.08 -11.81
C GLU A 64 -18.51 -18.31 -10.90
N ARG A 65 -17.48 -18.35 -10.05
CA ARG A 65 -17.24 -19.46 -9.12
C ARG A 65 -18.29 -19.61 -8.02
N ILE A 66 -18.86 -18.50 -7.53
CA ILE A 66 -19.95 -18.52 -6.54
C ILE A 66 -21.23 -19.15 -7.11
N THR A 67 -21.45 -19.06 -8.42
CA THR A 67 -22.63 -19.68 -9.06
C THR A 67 -22.50 -21.19 -9.29
N ILE A 68 -21.31 -21.76 -9.07
CA ILE A 68 -21.10 -23.19 -9.18
C ILE A 68 -21.62 -23.84 -7.89
N ASP A 69 -22.70 -24.61 -8.00
CA ASP A 69 -23.17 -25.45 -6.92
C ASP A 69 -22.23 -26.66 -6.79
N VAL A 70 -21.34 -26.61 -5.80
CA VAL A 70 -20.41 -27.70 -5.50
C VAL A 70 -21.01 -28.47 -4.32
N PRO A 71 -21.34 -29.76 -4.49
CA PRO A 71 -21.80 -30.60 -3.39
C PRO A 71 -20.81 -30.47 -2.22
N GLN A 72 -21.31 -30.05 -1.07
CA GLN A 72 -20.53 -30.05 0.17
C GLN A 72 -20.43 -31.49 0.69
N THR A 73 -19.84 -32.37 -0.10
CA THR A 73 -19.38 -33.66 0.38
C THR A 73 -18.27 -33.36 1.37
N GLY A 74 -18.34 -33.93 2.57
CA GLY A 74 -17.32 -33.71 3.60
C GLY A 74 -15.91 -33.92 3.04
N ARG A 75 -14.92 -33.26 3.64
CA ARG A 75 -13.52 -33.42 3.22
C ARG A 75 -13.17 -34.91 3.23
N GLY A 76 -12.77 -35.43 2.07
CA GLY A 76 -12.32 -36.82 1.91
C GLY A 76 -10.88 -37.07 2.35
N TRP A 77 -10.23 -36.04 2.88
CA TRP A 77 -8.85 -36.04 3.36
C TRP A 77 -8.81 -35.50 4.78
N THR A 78 -7.94 -36.08 5.58
CA THR A 78 -7.54 -35.59 6.90
C THR A 78 -6.50 -34.48 6.75
N ARG A 79 -6.32 -33.67 7.80
CA ARG A 79 -5.38 -32.53 7.76
C ARG A 79 -3.95 -33.02 7.56
N GLU A 80 -3.66 -34.19 8.12
CA GLU A 80 -2.38 -34.86 8.12
C GLU A 80 -2.02 -35.32 6.69
N GLU A 81 -2.96 -35.94 5.97
CA GLU A 81 -2.80 -36.36 4.56
C GLU A 81 -2.55 -35.20 3.59
N LEU A 82 -2.95 -33.96 3.93
CA LEU A 82 -2.71 -32.77 3.09
C LEU A 82 -1.25 -32.29 3.15
N HIS A 83 -0.54 -32.62 4.22
CA HIS A 83 0.83 -32.14 4.48
C HIS A 83 1.90 -33.19 4.21
N GLU A 84 1.51 -34.43 3.93
CA GLU A 84 2.44 -35.44 3.40
C GLU A 84 2.61 -35.22 1.90
N GLU A 85 3.79 -34.78 1.47
CA GLU A 85 4.18 -34.79 0.05
C GLU A 85 4.45 -36.25 -0.39
N PRO A 86 4.11 -36.61 -1.64
CA PRO A 86 4.35 -37.95 -2.20
C PRO A 86 5.83 -38.29 -2.39
#